data_AF-A0A1H1ARJ1-F1
#
_entry.id   AF-A0A1H1ARJ1-F1
#
_cell.length_a   1.000
_cell.length_b   1.000
_cell.length_c   1.000
_cell.angle_alpha   90.00
_cell.angle_beta   90.00
_cell.angle_gamma   90.00
#
_symmetry.space_group_name_H-M   'P 1'
#
loop_
_entity.id
_entity.type
_entity.pdbx_description
1 polymer ?
#
loop_
_entity_poly.entity_id
_entity_poly.type
_entity_poly.pdbx_seq_one_letter_code
_entity_poly.pdbx_strand_id
1 'polypeptide(L)'
;MQEEIDPRGALDEIERVRANVRRSSRWAGRLLLVMGVGSIAYWAAMLLGPGAVQTVAGWGWGLFVVSAIIFAFRQGVYDPVTHRLQWPVTGLYALTTIGAVLFGLYVLPEDDRGPGWVAAAVAVSVIAGLPLIIGGWRVLHLTSDRHDGREVDGRR
;
A
#
# COMPACT_ATOMS: atom_id res chain seq x y z
N MET A 1 -21.56 41.33 7.67
CA MET A 1 -20.10 41.52 7.64
C MET A 1 -19.55 40.43 6.75
N GLN A 2 -19.27 40.76 5.50
CA GLN A 2 -18.56 39.87 4.59
C GLN A 2 -17.09 40.03 4.94
N GLU A 3 -16.46 39.00 5.51
CA GLU A 3 -15.01 38.95 5.63
C GLU A 3 -14.45 38.98 4.21
N GLU A 4 -13.88 40.12 3.85
CA GLU A 4 -13.14 40.32 2.61
C GLU A 4 -11.96 39.34 2.68
N ILE A 5 -12.04 38.25 1.92
CA ILE A 5 -11.02 37.23 1.84
C ILE A 5 -9.77 37.90 1.27
N ASP A 6 -8.80 38.21 2.14
CA ASP A 6 -7.51 38.74 1.73
C ASP A 6 -6.86 37.74 0.74
N PRO A 7 -6.61 38.14 -0.51
CA PRO A 7 -6.05 37.27 -1.53
C PRO A 7 -4.71 36.65 -1.11
N ARG A 8 -3.95 37.32 -0.24
CA ARG A 8 -2.69 36.80 0.32
C ARG A 8 -2.94 35.74 1.37
N GLY A 9 -3.89 35.95 2.28
CA GLY A 9 -4.33 34.94 3.25
C GLY A 9 -4.90 33.67 2.58
N ALA A 10 -5.63 33.82 1.48
CA ALA A 10 -6.12 32.68 0.70
C ALA A 10 -4.99 31.87 0.04
N LEU A 11 -3.95 32.54 -0.47
CA LEU A 11 -2.79 31.88 -1.07
C LEU A 11 -1.94 31.13 -0.03
N ASP A 12 -1.70 31.73 1.14
CA ASP A 12 -0.99 31.08 2.25
C ASP A 12 -1.74 29.84 2.76
N GLU A 13 -3.07 29.92 2.87
CA GLU A 13 -3.89 28.78 3.29
C GLU A 13 -3.86 27.67 2.22
N ILE A 14 -3.91 28.02 0.93
CA ILE A 14 -3.76 27.06 -0.18
C ILE A 14 -2.38 26.39 -0.14
N GLU A 15 -1.31 27.14 0.13
CA GLU A 15 0.04 26.57 0.24
C GLU A 15 0.18 25.64 1.44
N ARG A 16 -0.39 26.00 2.59
CA ARG A 16 -0.42 25.20 3.81
C ARG A 16 -1.21 23.90 3.61
N VAL A 17 -2.39 23.98 3.00
CA VAL A 17 -3.21 22.80 2.64
C VAL A 17 -2.45 21.92 1.66
N ARG A 18 -1.80 22.51 0.65
CA ARG A 18 -1.01 21.77 -0.35
C ARG A 18 0.20 21.06 0.26
N ALA A 19 0.89 21.70 1.21
CA ALA A 19 2.00 21.11 1.95
C ALA A 19 1.55 19.92 2.81
N ASN A 20 0.40 20.04 3.48
CA ASN A 20 -0.20 18.96 4.25
C ASN A 20 -0.64 17.79 3.37
N VAL A 21 -1.32 18.06 2.24
CA VAL A 21 -1.71 17.03 1.26
C VAL A 21 -0.48 16.29 0.73
N ARG A 22 0.61 17.01 0.40
CA ARG A 22 1.88 16.43 -0.05
C ARG A 22 2.53 15.50 0.96
N ARG A 23 2.63 15.93 2.23
CA ARG A 23 3.22 15.11 3.30
C ARG A 23 2.42 13.83 3.49
N SER A 24 1.11 13.93 3.35
CA SER A 24 0.18 12.83 3.55
C SER A 24 0.18 11.80 2.40
N SER A 25 0.34 12.24 1.15
CA SER A 25 0.44 11.36 -0.03
C SER A 25 1.72 10.51 -0.01
N ARG A 26 2.85 11.08 0.45
CA ARG A 26 4.09 10.31 0.67
C ARG A 26 3.93 9.22 1.74
N TRP A 27 3.16 9.50 2.79
CA TRP A 27 2.86 8.50 3.82
C TRP A 27 1.98 7.37 3.29
N ALA A 28 0.97 7.67 2.48
CA ALA A 28 0.13 6.65 1.83
C ALA A 28 0.97 5.72 0.94
N GLY A 29 1.89 6.27 0.14
CA GLY A 29 2.81 5.47 -0.68
C GLY A 29 3.71 4.55 0.15
N ARG A 30 4.27 5.04 1.27
CA ARG A 30 5.06 4.22 2.20
C ARG A 30 4.23 3.13 2.87
N LEU A 31 3.00 3.44 3.29
CA LEU A 31 2.13 2.47 3.94
C LEU A 31 1.78 1.32 2.98
N LEU A 32 1.51 1.62 1.71
CA LEU A 32 1.31 0.60 0.67
C LEU A 32 2.55 -0.29 0.48
N LEU A 33 3.76 0.29 0.47
CA LEU A 33 5.01 -0.50 0.39
C LEU A 33 5.17 -1.44 1.59
N VAL A 34 4.95 -0.93 2.81
CA VAL A 34 5.06 -1.73 4.04
C VAL A 34 4.01 -2.84 4.04
N MET A 35 2.77 -2.54 3.63
CA MET A 35 1.71 -3.55 3.47
C MET A 35 2.08 -4.59 2.41
N GLY A 36 2.70 -4.18 1.30
CA GLY A 36 3.15 -5.10 0.26
C GLY A 36 4.21 -6.07 0.76
N VAL A 37 5.28 -5.57 1.39
CA VAL A 37 6.35 -6.40 1.96
C VAL A 37 5.81 -7.30 3.06
N GLY A 38 4.97 -6.76 3.95
CA GLY A 38 4.32 -7.53 5.00
C GLY A 38 3.43 -8.64 4.45
N SER A 39 2.72 -8.39 3.34
CA SER A 39 1.88 -9.39 2.69
C SER A 39 2.71 -10.55 2.11
N ILE A 40 3.86 -10.26 1.51
CA ILE A 40 4.80 -11.32 1.05
C ILE A 40 5.25 -12.18 2.23
N ALA A 41 5.66 -11.55 3.33
CA ALA A 41 6.11 -12.27 4.53
C ALA A 41 4.97 -13.09 5.16
N TYR A 42 3.76 -12.53 5.23
CA TYR A 42 2.56 -13.21 5.70
C TYR A 42 2.25 -14.45 4.86
N TRP A 43 2.20 -14.32 3.54
CA TRP A 43 1.91 -15.44 2.65
C TRP A 43 2.99 -16.51 2.67
N ALA A 44 4.26 -16.12 2.74
CA ALA A 44 5.36 -17.06 2.88
C ALA A 44 5.22 -17.86 4.19
N ALA A 45 4.87 -17.19 5.29
CA ALA A 45 4.64 -17.85 6.58
C ALA A 45 3.39 -18.75 6.56
N MET A 46 2.30 -18.34 5.91
CA MET A 46 1.08 -19.14 5.79
C MET A 46 1.28 -20.40 4.93
N LEU A 47 2.03 -20.29 3.83
CA LEU A 47 2.22 -21.40 2.90
C LEU A 47 3.33 -22.34 3.34
N LEU A 48 4.45 -21.81 3.86
CA LEU A 48 5.64 -22.61 4.18
C LEU A 48 5.79 -22.91 5.67
N GLY A 49 5.16 -22.11 6.54
CA GLY A 49 5.33 -22.26 7.98
C GLY A 49 4.63 -23.49 8.54
N PRO A 50 5.17 -24.08 9.63
CA PRO A 50 4.43 -25.06 10.43
C PRO A 50 3.21 -24.41 11.09
N GLY A 51 2.22 -25.19 11.53
CA GLY A 51 0.92 -24.68 12.01
C GLY A 51 1.01 -23.58 13.10
N ALA A 52 1.99 -23.64 14.00
CA ALA A 52 2.23 -22.58 14.99
C ALA A 52 2.63 -21.24 14.32
N VAL A 53 3.48 -21.28 13.29
CA VAL A 53 3.89 -20.11 12.51
C VAL A 53 2.72 -19.56 11.72
N GLN A 54 1.88 -20.42 11.11
CA GLN A 54 0.67 -20.00 10.41
C GLN A 54 -0.31 -19.27 11.34
N THR A 55 -0.50 -19.80 12.56
CA THR A 55 -1.36 -19.19 13.58
C THR A 55 -0.85 -17.80 13.96
N VAL A 56 0.45 -17.68 14.26
CA VAL A 56 1.08 -16.40 14.62
C VAL A 56 1.03 -15.42 13.44
N ALA A 57 1.26 -15.88 12.21
CA ALA A 57 1.19 -15.07 11.01
C ALA A 57 -0.23 -14.54 10.78
N GLY A 58 -1.27 -15.36 10.98
CA GLY A 58 -2.67 -14.94 10.91
C GLY A 58 -3.00 -13.81 11.88
N TRP A 59 -2.66 -13.98 13.16
CA TRP A 59 -2.88 -12.95 14.18
C TRP A 59 -2.05 -11.70 13.95
N GLY A 60 -0.76 -11.86 13.64
CA GLY A 60 0.17 -10.76 13.38
C GLY A 60 -0.27 -9.92 12.18
N TRP A 61 -0.69 -10.58 11.10
CA TRP A 61 -1.22 -9.91 9.92
C TRP A 61 -2.54 -9.19 10.21
N GLY A 62 -3.47 -9.84 10.92
CA GLY A 62 -4.72 -9.21 11.35
C GLY A 62 -4.49 -7.93 12.17
N LEU A 63 -3.62 -8.01 13.18
CA LEU A 63 -3.25 -6.86 14.02
C LEU A 63 -2.59 -5.75 13.18
N PHE A 64 -1.71 -6.12 12.26
CA PHE A 64 -1.03 -5.19 11.37
C PHE A 64 -2.01 -4.47 10.43
N VAL A 65 -2.95 -5.18 9.80
CA VAL A 65 -3.99 -4.59 8.94
C VAL A 65 -4.89 -3.65 9.73
N VAL A 66 -5.35 -4.05 10.93
CA VAL A 66 -6.17 -3.19 11.80
C VAL A 66 -5.40 -1.92 12.17
N SER A 67 -4.12 -2.05 12.54
CA SER A 67 -3.25 -0.91 12.86
C SER A 67 -3.07 0.01 11.66
N ALA A 68 -2.88 -0.54 10.46
CA ALA A 68 -2.76 0.21 9.22
C ALA A 68 -4.04 0.97 8.86
N ILE A 69 -5.21 0.35 9.07
CA ILE A 69 -6.52 0.98 8.86
C ILE A 69 -6.73 2.13 9.85
N ILE A 70 -6.50 1.91 11.14
CA ILE A 70 -6.60 2.97 12.17
C ILE A 70 -5.64 4.11 11.83
N PHE A 71 -4.41 3.79 11.45
CA PHE A 71 -3.43 4.79 11.04
C PHE A 71 -3.90 5.58 9.81
N ALA A 72 -4.45 4.92 8.80
CA ALA A 72 -4.98 5.57 7.61
C ALA A 72 -6.14 6.52 7.94
N PHE A 73 -7.09 6.10 8.79
CA PHE A 73 -8.19 6.96 9.23
C PHE A 73 -7.70 8.19 10.01
N ARG A 74 -6.69 8.03 10.87
CA ARG A 74 -6.12 9.16 11.63
C ARG A 74 -5.44 10.21 10.77
N GLN A 75 -4.95 9.83 9.58
CA GLN A 75 -4.26 10.76 8.70
C GLN A 75 -5.21 11.64 7.87
N GLY A 76 -6.52 11.31 7.81
CA GLY A 76 -7.54 12.17 7.18
C GLY A 76 -7.31 12.45 5.68
N VAL A 77 -6.55 11.60 4.99
CA VAL A 77 -6.03 11.87 3.65
C VAL A 77 -7.00 11.39 2.59
N TYR A 78 -7.85 12.29 2.11
CA TYR A 78 -8.58 12.11 0.87
C TYR A 78 -7.91 12.93 -0.24
N ASP A 79 -6.80 12.41 -0.78
CA ASP A 79 -6.31 12.90 -2.08
C ASP A 79 -7.10 12.17 -3.19
N PRO A 80 -7.80 12.89 -4.08
CA PRO A 80 -8.55 12.29 -5.18
C PRO A 80 -7.68 11.41 -6.10
N VAL A 81 -6.38 11.68 -6.21
CA VAL A 81 -5.45 10.83 -6.96
C VAL A 81 -5.24 9.48 -6.27
N THR A 82 -5.05 9.50 -4.95
CA THR A 82 -4.92 8.27 -4.14
C THR A 82 -6.21 7.47 -4.19
N HIS A 83 -7.37 8.13 -4.09
CA HIS A 83 -8.68 7.46 -4.17
C HIS A 83 -8.87 6.74 -5.51
N ARG A 84 -8.47 7.35 -6.63
CA ARG A 84 -8.58 6.73 -7.96
C ARG A 84 -7.63 5.54 -8.13
N LEU A 85 -6.45 5.59 -7.52
CA LEU A 85 -5.47 4.49 -7.58
C LEU A 85 -5.76 3.37 -6.57
N GLN A 86 -6.47 3.68 -5.48
CA GLN A 86 -6.79 2.73 -4.42
C GLN A 86 -7.71 1.62 -4.91
N TRP A 87 -8.74 1.92 -5.70
CA TRP A 87 -9.67 0.93 -6.23
C TRP A 87 -8.99 -0.16 -7.09
N PRO A 88 -8.19 0.17 -8.13
CA PRO A 88 -7.52 -0.85 -8.91
C PRO A 88 -6.47 -1.61 -8.11
N VAL A 89 -5.71 -0.95 -7.23
CA VAL A 89 -4.71 -1.62 -6.37
C VAL A 89 -5.39 -2.59 -5.41
N THR A 90 -6.48 -2.18 -4.77
CA THR A 90 -7.27 -3.04 -3.87
C THR A 90 -7.87 -4.22 -4.62
N GLY A 91 -8.42 -4.00 -5.83
CA GLY A 91 -8.97 -5.07 -6.66
C GLY A 91 -7.93 -6.10 -7.07
N LEU A 92 -6.76 -5.66 -7.55
CA LEU A 92 -5.62 -6.53 -7.86
C LEU A 92 -5.10 -7.27 -6.63
N TYR A 93 -4.99 -6.58 -5.50
CA TYR A 93 -4.57 -7.19 -4.24
C TYR A 93 -5.57 -8.26 -3.77
N ALA A 94 -6.87 -7.97 -3.81
CA ALA A 94 -7.90 -8.94 -3.47
C ALA A 94 -7.85 -10.16 -4.39
N LEU A 95 -7.72 -9.95 -5.70
CA LEU A 95 -7.63 -11.03 -6.69
C LEU A 95 -6.43 -11.94 -6.43
N THR A 96 -5.24 -11.36 -6.22
CA THR A 96 -4.01 -12.12 -5.95
C THR A 96 -4.05 -12.82 -4.60
N THR A 97 -4.66 -12.19 -3.59
CA THR A 97 -4.93 -12.80 -2.27
C THR A 97 -5.85 -14.01 -2.39
N ILE A 98 -6.97 -13.90 -3.13
CA ILE A 98 -7.87 -15.04 -3.40
C ILE A 98 -7.11 -16.15 -4.13
N GLY A 99 -6.28 -15.80 -5.12
CA GLY A 99 -5.42 -16.77 -5.80
C GLY A 99 -4.48 -17.51 -4.85
N ALA A 100 -3.85 -16.80 -3.91
CA ALA A 100 -2.97 -17.40 -2.90
C ALA A 100 -3.74 -18.32 -1.93
N VAL A 101 -4.96 -17.94 -1.52
CA VAL A 101 -5.85 -18.81 -0.72
C VAL A 101 -6.15 -20.09 -1.48
N LEU A 102 -6.62 -19.99 -2.73
CA LEU A 102 -6.98 -21.14 -3.54
C LEU A 102 -5.78 -22.06 -3.80
N PHE A 103 -4.60 -21.46 -4.02
CA PHE A 103 -3.36 -22.21 -4.16
C PHE A 103 -3.04 -23.01 -2.88
N GLY A 104 -3.11 -22.37 -1.71
CA GLY A 104 -2.87 -23.04 -0.44
C GLY A 104 -3.86 -24.16 -0.12
N LEU A 105 -5.15 -23.97 -0.46
CA LEU A 105 -6.21 -24.93 -0.14
C LEU A 105 -6.29 -26.12 -1.11
N TYR A 106 -6.05 -25.90 -2.40
CA TYR A 106 -6.34 -26.89 -3.44
C TYR A 106 -5.13 -27.39 -4.21
N VAL A 107 -4.01 -26.68 -4.14
CA VAL A 107 -2.85 -26.95 -5.01
C VAL A 107 -1.62 -27.37 -4.21
N LEU A 108 -1.38 -26.76 -3.05
CA LEU A 108 -0.20 -27.05 -2.24
C LEU A 108 -0.38 -28.38 -1.49
N PRO A 109 0.47 -29.40 -1.73
CA PRO A 109 0.38 -30.68 -1.03
C PRO A 109 0.72 -30.55 0.45
N GLU A 110 0.01 -31.32 1.28
CA GLU A 110 0.17 -31.34 2.74
C GLU A 110 1.44 -32.10 3.16
N ASP A 111 1.72 -33.24 2.53
CA ASP A 111 2.70 -34.21 3.04
C ASP A 111 4.08 -34.18 2.35
N ASP A 112 4.20 -33.71 1.10
CA ASP A 112 5.48 -33.75 0.38
C ASP A 112 5.78 -32.44 -0.37
N ARG A 113 6.53 -31.56 0.31
CA ARG A 113 6.90 -30.23 -0.17
C ARG A 113 8.32 -30.24 -0.73
N GLY A 114 8.47 -30.86 -1.90
CA GLY A 114 9.71 -30.80 -2.66
C GLY A 114 10.12 -29.35 -3.04
N PRO A 115 11.37 -29.13 -3.51
CA PRO A 115 11.90 -27.79 -3.82
C PRO A 115 11.05 -26.98 -4.81
N GLY A 116 10.39 -27.66 -5.77
CA GLY A 116 9.49 -27.02 -6.72
C GLY A 116 8.26 -26.38 -6.07
N TRP A 117 7.69 -27.03 -5.05
CA TRP A 117 6.55 -26.50 -4.31
C TRP A 117 6.93 -25.32 -3.43
N VAL A 118 8.12 -25.35 -2.84
CA VAL A 118 8.67 -24.22 -2.09
C VAL A 118 8.84 -23.01 -3.01
N ALA A 119 9.42 -23.20 -4.20
CA ALA A 119 9.58 -22.14 -5.20
C ALA A 119 8.22 -21.57 -5.64
N ALA A 120 7.22 -22.43 -5.89
CA ALA A 120 5.86 -22.00 -6.23
C ALA A 120 5.21 -21.18 -5.11
N ALA A 121 5.31 -21.62 -3.85
CA ALA A 121 4.79 -20.89 -2.70
C ALA A 121 5.46 -19.52 -2.51
N VAL A 122 6.77 -19.42 -2.72
CA VAL A 122 7.49 -18.14 -2.72
C VAL A 122 6.99 -17.23 -3.84
N ALA A 123 6.85 -17.76 -5.06
CA ALA A 123 6.34 -16.99 -6.19
C ALA A 123 4.93 -16.45 -5.92
N VAL A 124 4.02 -17.29 -5.39
CA VAL A 124 2.66 -16.89 -5.01
C VAL A 124 2.69 -15.79 -3.94
N SER A 125 3.56 -15.92 -2.94
CA SER A 125 3.72 -14.92 -1.88
C SER A 125 4.15 -13.57 -2.45
N VAL A 126 5.11 -13.57 -3.37
CA VAL A 126 5.57 -12.36 -4.07
C VAL A 126 4.46 -11.76 -4.93
N ILE A 127 3.74 -12.57 -5.70
CA ILE A 127 2.63 -12.13 -6.54
C ILE A 127 1.52 -11.49 -5.71
N ALA A 128 1.22 -12.03 -4.53
CA ALA A 128 0.20 -11.48 -3.63
C ALA A 128 0.57 -10.09 -3.09
N GLY A 129 1.84 -9.85 -2.75
CA GLY A 129 2.30 -8.53 -2.27
C GLY A 129 2.55 -7.50 -3.38
N LEU A 130 2.78 -7.95 -4.62
CA LEU A 130 3.23 -7.10 -5.74
C LEU A 130 2.32 -5.91 -6.04
N PRO A 131 0.97 -6.05 -6.08
CA PRO A 131 0.07 -4.94 -6.37
C PRO A 131 0.23 -3.77 -5.39
N LEU A 132 0.46 -4.06 -4.12
CA LEU A 132 0.66 -3.06 -3.07
C LEU A 132 2.01 -2.37 -3.22
N ILE A 133 3.05 -3.12 -3.56
CA ILE A 133 4.39 -2.56 -3.81
C ILE A 133 4.36 -1.61 -5.01
N ILE A 134 3.79 -2.04 -6.14
CA ILE A 134 3.65 -1.22 -7.35
C ILE A 134 2.78 0.01 -7.07
N GLY A 135 1.67 -0.17 -6.34
CA GLY A 135 0.80 0.93 -5.93
C GLY A 135 1.53 1.97 -5.09
N GLY A 136 2.27 1.54 -4.07
CA GLY A 136 3.07 2.41 -3.22
C GLY A 136 4.17 3.14 -3.97
N TRP A 137 4.90 2.42 -4.84
CA TRP A 137 5.94 3.00 -5.68
C TRP A 137 5.38 4.07 -6.64
N ARG A 138 4.24 3.80 -7.30
CA ARG A 138 3.59 4.79 -8.18
C ARG A 138 3.16 6.04 -7.43
N VAL A 139 2.60 5.92 -6.23
CA VAL A 139 2.22 7.08 -5.40
C VAL A 139 3.45 7.92 -5.03
N LEU A 140 4.56 7.28 -4.68
CA LEU A 140 5.81 7.97 -4.35
C LEU A 140 6.45 8.64 -5.58
N HIS A 141 6.39 8.00 -6.75
CA HIS A 141 6.97 8.56 -7.96
C HIS A 141 6.17 9.76 -8.48
N LEU A 142 4.83 9.66 -8.52
CA LEU A 142 3.96 10.77 -8.90
C LEU A 142 4.08 11.99 -7.97
N THR A 143 4.44 11.78 -6.71
CA THR A 143 4.73 12.88 -5.78
C THR A 143 6.13 13.46 -5.95
N SER A 144 7.06 12.73 -6.57
CA SER A 144 8.42 13.18 -6.89
C SER A 144 8.44 14.02 -8.17
N ASP A 145 7.85 13.58 -9.29
CA ASP A 145 7.93 14.29 -10.58
C ASP A 145 7.29 15.68 -10.57
N ARG A 146 6.33 15.90 -9.66
CA ARG A 146 5.73 17.23 -9.43
C ARG A 146 6.71 18.25 -8.81
N HIS A 147 7.88 17.83 -8.34
CA HIS A 147 8.95 18.73 -7.86
C HIS A 147 9.76 19.34 -9.00
N ASP A 148 10.15 18.57 -10.01
CA ASP A 148 11.10 19.04 -11.04
C ASP A 148 10.45 19.97 -12.07
N GLY A 149 9.15 19.82 -12.32
CA GLY A 149 8.43 20.67 -13.28
C GLY A 149 8.23 22.13 -12.84
N ARG A 150 8.54 22.51 -11.60
CA ARG A 150 8.34 23.90 -11.10
C ARG A 150 9.60 24.75 -11.02
N GLU A 151 10.80 24.17 -11.03
CA GLU A 151 12.03 24.97 -11.06
C GLU A 151 12.28 25.61 -12.44
N VAL A 152 11.66 25.09 -13.49
CA VAL A 152 11.86 25.58 -14.87
C VAL A 152 11.03 26.84 -15.17
N ASP A 153 9.92 27.07 -14.46
CA ASP A 153 8.96 28.14 -14.78
C ASP A 153 9.18 29.45 -13.97
N GLY A 154 10.14 29.47 -13.05
CA GLY A 154 10.47 30.64 -12.21
C GLY A 154 11.57 31.55 -12.75
N ARG A 155 12.06 31.33 -13.98
CA ARG A 155 13.17 32.11 -14.60
C ARG A 155 12.78 32.80 -15.91
N ARG A 156 11.54 33.23 -16.08
CA ARG A 156 11.14 34.05 -17.22
C ARG A 156 10.37 35.28 -16.77
#